data_AF-A0A0D0B0C6-F1
#
_entry.id   AF-A0A0D0B0C6-F1
#
_cell.length_a   1.000
_cell.length_b   1.000
_cell.length_c   1.000
_cell.angle_alpha   90.00
_cell.angle_beta   90.00
_cell.angle_gamma   90.00
#
_symmetry.space_group_name_H-M   'P 1'
#
loop_
_entity.id
_entity.type
_entity.pdbx_description
1 polymer ?
#
loop_
_entity_poly.entity_id
_entity_poly.type
_entity_poly.pdbx_seq_one_letter_code
_entity_poly.pdbx_strand_id
1 'polypeptide(L)' 'RSTTTDLLEVHANILPITLLLQNFCHRSITHISVLPKTHPLYNPIHRAAKYQVSTHRSSFHKLTKMYAIIPENIKTLNP' A
#
# COMPACT_ATOMS: atom_id res chain seq x y z
N ARG A 1 -3.77 25.74 30.24
CA ARG A 1 -2.67 24.86 30.66
C ARG A 1 -3.04 23.45 30.22
N SER A 2 -2.64 23.07 29.01
CA SER A 2 -2.80 21.74 28.43
C SER A 2 -1.58 21.58 27.53
N THR A 3 -0.59 20.80 27.95
CA THR A 3 0.72 20.82 27.27
C THR A 3 1.54 19.56 27.50
N THR A 4 1.28 18.81 28.57
CA THR A 4 2.03 17.57 28.87
C THR A 4 1.20 16.33 28.57
N THR A 5 -0.08 16.32 28.97
CA THR A 5 -0.98 15.20 28.70
C THR A 5 -1.32 15.11 27.21
N ASP A 6 -1.67 16.23 26.57
CA ASP A 6 -1.97 16.27 25.12
C ASP A 6 -0.76 15.84 24.27
N LEU A 7 0.46 16.20 24.69
CA LEU A 7 1.70 15.81 23.99
C LEU A 7 1.95 14.29 24.15
N LEU A 8 1.74 13.74 25.34
CA LEU A 8 1.81 12.29 25.58
C LEU A 8 0.72 11.52 24.82
N GLU A 9 -0.49 12.07 24.73
CA GLU A 9 -1.62 11.48 24.03
C GLU A 9 -1.42 11.51 22.51
N VAL A 10 -0.83 12.58 21.99
CA VAL A 10 -0.38 12.66 20.59
C VAL A 10 0.72 11.63 20.32
N HIS A 11 1.72 11.48 21.19
CA HIS A 11 2.75 10.44 21.01
C HIS A 11 2.21 9.02 21.17
N ALA A 12 1.22 8.81 22.02
CA ALA A 12 0.55 7.51 22.17
C ALA A 12 -0.27 7.13 20.92
N ASN A 13 -0.79 8.11 20.19
CA ASN A 13 -1.56 7.92 18.96
C ASN A 13 -0.73 7.90 17.67
N ILE A 14 0.58 8.12 17.76
CA ILE A 14 1.49 8.03 16.61
C ILE A 14 2.11 6.64 16.57
N LEU A 15 1.84 5.91 15.50
CA LEU A 15 2.51 4.63 15.25
C LEU A 15 4.04 4.84 15.19
N PRO A 16 4.84 3.91 15.73
CA PRO A 16 6.26 3.84 15.44
C PRO A 16 6.53 3.98 13.94
N ILE A 17 7.62 4.65 13.57
CA ILE A 17 7.85 5.10 12.19
C ILE A 17 7.80 3.95 11.15
N THR A 18 8.21 2.75 11.55
CA THR A 18 8.14 1.53 10.73
C THR A 18 6.70 1.11 10.45
N LEU A 19 5.83 1.19 11.45
CA LEU A 19 4.40 0.87 11.32
C LEU A 19 3.66 1.95 10.52
N LEU A 20 4.02 3.23 10.66
CA LEU A 20 3.51 4.29 9.79
C LEU A 20 3.82 4.02 8.33
N LEU A 21 5.08 3.67 8.03
CA LEU A 21 5.50 3.37 6.67
C LEU A 21 4.76 2.15 6.11
N GLN A 22 4.61 1.09 6.91
CA GLN A 22 3.85 -0.10 6.52
C GLN A 22 2.39 0.23 6.21
N ASN A 23 1.72 1.00 7.08
CA ASN A 23 0.34 1.42 6.86
C ASN A 23 0.21 2.26 5.58
N PHE A 24 1.12 3.21 5.37
CA PHE A 24 1.13 4.04 4.17
C PHE A 24 1.32 3.20 2.90
N CYS A 25 2.30 2.29 2.90
CA CYS A 25 2.56 1.39 1.79
C CYS A 25 1.38 0.44 1.52
N HIS A 26 0.80 -0.15 2.56
CA HIS A 26 -0.34 -1.06 2.47
C HIS A 26 -1.57 -0.34 1.90
N ARG A 27 -1.90 0.84 2.42
CA ARG A 27 -3.02 1.64 1.92
C ARG A 27 -2.81 2.06 0.47
N SER A 28 -1.60 2.50 0.13
CA SER A 28 -1.26 2.91 -1.23
C SER A 28 -1.38 1.76 -2.22
N ILE A 29 -0.78 0.59 -1.93
CA ILE A 29 -0.85 -0.54 -2.86
C ILE A 29 -2.28 -1.07 -3.02
N THR A 30 -3.06 -1.06 -1.94
CA THR A 30 -4.48 -1.44 -1.96
C THR A 30 -5.26 -0.48 -2.85
N HIS A 31 -5.09 0.83 -2.68
CA HIS A 31 -5.77 1.82 -3.49
C HIS A 31 -5.44 1.69 -4.99
N ILE A 32 -4.15 1.52 -5.33
CA ILE A 32 -3.75 1.43 -6.74
C ILE A 32 -4.22 0.10 -7.36
N SER A 33 -4.35 -0.98 -6.58
CA SER A 33 -4.88 -2.27 -7.05
C SER A 33 -6.37 -2.25 -7.43
N VAL A 34 -7.11 -1.25 -6.95
CA VAL A 34 -8.55 -1.09 -7.18
C VAL A 34 -8.84 -0.24 -8.43
N LEU A 35 -7.81 0.38 -9.02
CA LEU A 35 -7.98 1.31 -10.15
C LEU A 35 -8.59 0.63 -11.38
N PRO A 36 -9.36 1.39 -12.20
CA PRO A 36 -9.95 0.86 -13.41
C PRO A 36 -8.90 0.51 -14.47
N LYS A 37 -9.28 -0.38 -15.41
CA LYS A 37 -8.44 -0.80 -16.55
C LYS A 37 -7.93 0.36 -17.40
N THR A 38 -8.65 1.48 -17.41
CA THR A 38 -8.28 2.71 -18.11
C THR A 38 -7.10 3.44 -17.47
N HIS A 39 -6.79 3.14 -16.20
CA HIS A 39 -5.72 3.82 -15.49
C HIS A 39 -4.33 3.29 -15.91
N PRO A 40 -3.33 4.17 -16.14
CA PRO A 40 -2.00 3.74 -16.63
C PRO A 40 -1.27 2.77 -15.70
N LEU A 41 -1.57 2.83 -14.39
CA LEU A 41 -0.97 1.93 -13.39
C LEU A 41 -1.66 0.58 -13.26
N TYR A 42 -2.79 0.35 -13.92
CA TYR A 42 -3.51 -0.92 -13.87
C TYR A 42 -2.61 -2.08 -14.35
N ASN A 43 -2.07 -1.95 -15.57
CA ASN A 43 -1.26 -3.01 -16.18
C ASN A 43 0.03 -3.31 -15.40
N PRO A 44 0.86 -2.32 -15.01
CA PRO A 44 2.08 -2.58 -14.23
C PRO A 44 1.85 -3.34 -12.92
N ILE A 45 0.77 -3.03 -12.19
CA ILE A 45 0.50 -3.63 -10.88
C ILE A 45 -0.07 -5.03 -11.03
N HIS A 46 -1.03 -5.24 -11.94
CA HIS A 46 -1.52 -6.59 -12.23
C HIS A 46 -0.39 -7.50 -12.68
N ARG A 47 0.51 -6.99 -13.52
CA ARG A 47 1.65 -7.76 -14.01
C ARG A 47 2.66 -8.06 -12.89
N ALA A 48 2.96 -7.10 -12.02
CA ALA A 48 3.87 -7.29 -10.89
C ALA A 48 3.27 -8.19 -9.78
N ALA A 49 1.96 -8.19 -9.60
CA ALA A 49 1.29 -9.10 -8.67
C ALA A 49 1.26 -10.53 -9.21
N LYS A 50 0.94 -10.70 -10.50
CA LYS A 50 0.83 -12.00 -11.16
C LYS A 50 2.17 -12.68 -11.41
N TYR A 51 3.18 -11.90 -11.83
CA TYR A 51 4.47 -12.44 -12.25
C TYR A 51 5.59 -11.86 -11.38
N GLN A 52 6.13 -12.70 -10.49
CA GLN A 52 7.31 -12.37 -9.72
C GLN A 52 8.57 -12.65 -10.53
N VAL A 53 9.38 -11.63 -10.74
CA VAL A 53 10.67 -11.74 -11.45
C VAL A 53 11.80 -12.11 -10.48
N SER A 54 12.81 -12.84 -10.98
CA SER A 54 14.02 -13.18 -10.22
C SER A 54 14.95 -11.98 -10.07
N THR A 55 15.10 -11.17 -11.13
CA THR A 55 15.99 -10.01 -11.19
C THR A 55 15.23 -8.70 -11.41
N HIS A 56 15.82 -7.57 -11.00
CA HIS A 56 15.26 -6.22 -11.17
C HIS A 56 13.83 -6.02 -10.64
N ARG A 57 13.55 -6.56 -9.44
CA ARG A 57 12.24 -6.38 -8.79
C ARG A 57 11.95 -4.91 -8.50
N SER A 58 10.99 -4.35 -9.23
CA SER A 58 10.44 -3.03 -8.94
C SER A 58 9.76 -2.97 -7.57
N SER A 59 9.51 -1.76 -7.07
CA SER A 59 8.76 -1.56 -5.83
C SER A 59 7.40 -2.23 -5.86
N PHE A 60 6.71 -2.29 -7.02
CA PHE A 60 5.46 -3.01 -7.13
C PHE A 60 5.61 -4.51 -6.86
N HIS A 61 6.62 -5.18 -7.41
CA HIS A 61 6.84 -6.60 -7.12
C HIS A 61 7.06 -6.87 -5.62
N LYS A 62 7.83 -5.99 -4.97
CA LYS A 62 8.11 -6.09 -3.53
C LYS A 62 6.83 -5.88 -2.72
N LEU A 63 6.07 -4.82 -3.01
CA LEU A 63 4.86 -4.47 -2.28
C LEU A 63 3.72 -5.47 -2.50
N THR A 64 3.49 -5.92 -3.74
CA THR A 64 2.44 -6.91 -4.02
C THR A 64 2.73 -8.24 -3.33
N LYS A 65 4.01 -8.67 -3.32
CA LYS A 65 4.44 -9.86 -2.58
C LYS A 65 4.34 -9.67 -1.07
N MET A 66 4.83 -8.54 -0.55
CA MET A 66 4.89 -8.26 0.89
C MET A 66 3.49 -8.21 1.52
N TYR A 67 2.51 -7.62 0.83
CA TYR A 67 1.14 -7.47 1.34
C TYR A 67 0.15 -8.47 0.74
N ALA A 68 0.63 -9.53 0.07
CA ALA A 68 -0.19 -10.57 -0.56
C ALA A 68 -1.35 -9.99 -1.42
N ILE A 69 -1.08 -8.91 -2.15
CA ILE A 69 -2.07 -8.25 -3.00
C ILE A 69 -2.29 -9.09 -4.24
N ILE A 70 -3.52 -9.59 -4.40
CA ILE A 70 -3.99 -10.29 -5.61
C ILE A 70 -5.03 -9.37 -6.26
N PRO A 71 -4.65 -8.54 -7.26
CA PRO A 71 -5.55 -7.58 -7.88
C PRO A 71 -6.81 -8.21 -8.48
N GLU A 72 -6.75 -9.49 -8.85
CA GLU A 72 -7.91 -10.24 -9.37
C GLU A 72 -8.99 -10.48 -8.28
N ASN A 73 -8.59 -10.54 -7.01
CA ASN A 73 -9.52 -10.72 -5.87
C ASN A 73 -10.07 -9.37 -5.36
N ILE A 74 -9.57 -8.26 -5.89
CA ILE A 74 -9.90 -6.92 -5.43
C ILE A 74 -10.88 -6.32 -6.42
N LYS A 75 -12.09 -5.99 -5.93
CA LYS A 75 -13.14 -5.41 -6.76
C LYS A 75 -12.65 -4.09 -7.34
N THR A 76 -12.51 -4.03 -8.66
CA THR A 76 -12.22 -2.80 -9.38
C THR A 76 -13.33 -1.78 -9.13
N LEU A 77 -12.97 -0.55 -8.76
CA LEU A 77 -13.92 0.55 -8.72
C LEU A 77 -14.11 1.05 -10.15
N ASN A 78 -15.30 0.80 -10.70
CA ASN A 78 -15.72 1.45 -11.93
C ASN A 78 -16.05 2.92 -11.61
N PRO A 79 -15.63 3.88 -12.45
CA PRO A 79 -16.00 5.28 -12.28
C PRO A 79 -17.51 5.50 -12.39
#